data_AF-A0A7C1IUW1-F1
#
_entry.id   AF-A0A7C1IUW1-F1
#
_cell.length_a   1.000
_cell.length_b   1.000
_cell.length_c   1.000
_cell.angle_alpha   90.00
_cell.angle_beta   90.00
_cell.angle_gamma   90.00
#
_symmetry.space_group_name_H-M   'P 1'
#
loop_
_entity.id
_entity.type
_entity.pdbx_description
1 polymer ?
#
loop_
_entity_poly.entity_id
_entity_poly.type
_entity_poly.pdbx_seq_one_letter_code
_entity_poly.pdbx_strand_id
1 'polypeptide(L)'
;MNGQHFPAAHWFYSAPEKRPYMVAERLRNSLWELRFGDLWLEAESVENPVTVSGTYNGGPVKLEWEPRVWFRLTVSPDAPHLAHAFKILLRFKPALSFVNQAGATVYEWYLQPEAANKRWQDIQGKPAFGNPQRLDV
;
A
#
# COMPACT_ATOMS: atom_id res chain seq x y z
N MET A 1 -27.98 -16.81 -5.90
CA MET A 1 -26.53 -16.75 -6.21
C MET A 1 -25.82 -16.31 -4.95
N ASN A 2 -25.07 -17.21 -4.32
CA ASN A 2 -24.42 -16.94 -3.03
C ASN A 2 -23.18 -16.08 -3.28
N GLY A 3 -23.23 -14.82 -2.85
CA GLY A 3 -22.11 -13.89 -2.93
C GLY A 3 -20.97 -14.38 -2.04
N GLN A 4 -19.92 -14.89 -2.66
CA GLN A 4 -18.68 -15.24 -1.97
C GLN A 4 -18.04 -13.91 -1.53
N HIS A 5 -18.19 -13.54 -0.26
CA HIS A 5 -17.47 -12.41 0.32
C HIS A 5 -15.99 -12.76 0.35
N PHE A 6 -15.25 -12.35 -0.68
CA PHE A 6 -13.80 -12.29 -0.59
C PHE A 6 -13.44 -11.27 0.49
N PRO A 7 -12.51 -11.55 1.42
CA PRO A 7 -12.03 -10.53 2.33
C PRO A 7 -11.50 -9.34 1.51
N ALA A 8 -11.81 -8.11 1.94
CA ALA A 8 -11.52 -6.87 1.20
C ALA A 8 -10.03 -6.66 0.84
N ALA A 9 -9.10 -7.45 1.37
CA ALA A 9 -7.68 -7.45 1.00
C ALA A 9 -7.19 -8.81 0.47
N HIS A 10 -8.04 -9.62 -0.17
CA HIS A 10 -7.64 -10.92 -0.72
C HIS A 10 -6.44 -10.82 -1.67
N TRP A 11 -6.33 -9.71 -2.41
CA TRP A 11 -5.21 -9.39 -3.32
C TRP A 11 -3.85 -9.25 -2.60
N PHE A 12 -3.84 -9.00 -1.28
CA PHE A 12 -2.65 -8.97 -0.45
C PHE A 12 -2.32 -10.34 0.15
N TYR A 13 -3.35 -11.13 0.50
CA TYR A 13 -3.17 -12.41 1.22
C TYR A 13 -3.05 -13.64 0.32
N SER A 14 -3.17 -13.49 -0.99
CA SER A 14 -3.14 -14.58 -1.97
C SER A 14 -2.26 -14.23 -3.15
N ALA A 15 -1.90 -15.24 -3.95
CA ALA A 15 -1.16 -15.04 -5.18
C ALA A 15 -1.87 -14.01 -6.08
N PRO A 16 -1.11 -13.11 -6.74
CA PRO A 16 -1.70 -12.05 -7.54
C PRO A 16 -2.40 -12.63 -8.76
N GLU A 17 -3.46 -11.96 -9.19
CA GLU A 17 -4.09 -12.25 -10.47
C GLU A 17 -3.10 -12.00 -11.60
N LYS A 18 -2.99 -12.92 -12.55
CA LYS A 18 -2.07 -12.77 -13.70
C LYS A 18 -2.51 -11.71 -14.71
N ARG A 19 -3.73 -11.18 -14.56
CA ARG A 19 -4.32 -10.18 -15.46
C ARG A 19 -4.21 -8.80 -14.80
N PRO A 20 -3.41 -7.86 -15.36
CA PRO A 20 -3.22 -6.52 -14.79
C PRO A 20 -4.52 -5.79 -14.47
N TYR A 21 -5.48 -5.81 -15.39
CA TYR A 21 -6.81 -5.20 -15.19
C TYR A 21 -7.53 -5.74 -13.95
N MET A 22 -7.48 -7.05 -13.69
CA MET A 22 -8.16 -7.67 -12.54
C MET A 22 -7.52 -7.27 -11.22
N VAL A 23 -6.19 -7.07 -11.18
CA VAL A 23 -5.48 -6.58 -9.99
C VAL A 23 -5.97 -5.17 -9.63
N ALA A 24 -5.95 -4.26 -10.61
CA ALA A 24 -6.38 -2.88 -10.41
C ALA A 24 -7.88 -2.77 -10.09
N GLU A 25 -8.73 -3.59 -10.72
CA GLU A 25 -10.17 -3.64 -10.44
C GLU A 25 -10.47 -4.13 -9.01
N ARG A 26 -9.86 -5.22 -8.56
CA ARG A 26 -10.05 -5.73 -7.18
C ARG A 26 -9.62 -4.70 -6.13
N LEU A 27 -8.49 -4.02 -6.36
CA LEU A 27 -8.03 -2.93 -5.49
C LEU A 27 -9.04 -1.78 -5.42
N ARG A 28 -9.51 -1.29 -6.58
CA ARG A 28 -10.51 -0.22 -6.65
C ARG A 28 -11.82 -0.60 -5.95
N ASN A 29 -12.34 -1.80 -6.21
CA ASN A 29 -13.55 -2.30 -5.55
C ASN A 29 -13.40 -2.32 -4.02
N SER A 30 -12.23 -2.75 -3.52
CA SER A 30 -11.93 -2.77 -2.08
C SER A 30 -11.95 -1.36 -1.47
N LEU A 31 -11.46 -0.36 -2.21
CA LEU A 31 -11.37 1.03 -1.77
C LEU A 31 -12.68 1.81 -1.96
N TRP A 32 -13.51 1.43 -2.94
CA TRP A 32 -14.86 1.97 -3.11
C TRP A 32 -15.79 1.60 -1.96
N GLU A 33 -15.66 0.39 -1.40
CA GLU A 33 -16.37 0.00 -0.18
C GLU A 33 -16.03 0.92 1.01
N LEU A 34 -14.83 1.52 1.00
CA LEU A 34 -14.37 2.50 1.98
C LEU A 34 -14.59 3.96 1.55
N ARG A 35 -15.39 4.21 0.50
CA ARG A 35 -15.74 5.54 -0.04
C ARG A 35 -14.58 6.32 -0.71
N PHE A 36 -13.54 5.64 -1.19
CA PHE A 36 -12.46 6.25 -1.96
C PHE A 36 -12.77 6.24 -3.48
N GLY A 37 -13.87 6.90 -3.87
CA GLY A 37 -14.35 6.92 -5.26
C GLY A 37 -13.42 7.62 -6.25
N ASP A 38 -12.71 8.66 -5.79
CA ASP A 38 -11.80 9.49 -6.61
C ASP A 38 -10.43 8.85 -6.86
N LEU A 39 -10.24 7.60 -6.42
CA LEU A 39 -9.01 6.85 -6.63
C LEU A 39 -9.05 6.14 -7.99
N TRP A 40 -8.14 6.54 -8.88
CA TRP A 40 -7.86 5.84 -10.13
C TRP A 40 -6.57 5.03 -9.97
N LEU A 41 -6.58 3.76 -10.41
CA LEU A 41 -5.43 2.85 -10.32
C LEU A 41 -5.32 1.99 -11.58
N GLU A 42 -4.08 1.76 -12.02
CA GLU A 42 -3.70 0.87 -13.10
C GLU A 42 -2.50 0.00 -12.67
N ALA A 43 -2.51 -1.27 -13.05
CA ALA A 43 -1.43 -2.19 -12.71
C ALA A 43 -0.26 -2.04 -13.70
N GLU A 44 0.93 -1.74 -13.18
CA GLU A 44 2.18 -1.66 -13.93
C GLU A 44 2.85 -3.03 -14.04
N SER A 45 2.81 -3.81 -12.95
CA SER A 45 3.36 -5.17 -12.89
C SER A 45 2.46 -6.06 -12.03
N VAL A 46 2.24 -7.28 -12.49
CA VAL A 46 1.53 -8.34 -11.73
C VAL A 46 2.48 -9.40 -11.16
N GLU A 47 3.76 -9.31 -11.50
CA GLU A 47 4.82 -10.14 -10.90
C GLU A 47 5.31 -9.51 -9.61
N ASN A 48 5.80 -10.33 -8.67
CA ASN A 48 6.27 -9.84 -7.39
C ASN A 48 7.56 -8.99 -7.53
N PRO A 49 7.63 -7.79 -6.90
CA PRO A 49 6.54 -7.11 -6.21
C PRO A 49 5.50 -6.53 -7.17
N VAL A 50 4.23 -6.81 -6.86
CA VAL A 50 3.09 -6.29 -7.62
C VAL A 50 3.09 -4.77 -7.51
N THR A 51 2.94 -4.09 -8.63
CA THR A 51 3.05 -2.64 -8.70
C THR A 51 1.83 -2.06 -9.39
N VAL A 52 1.20 -1.08 -8.74
CA VAL A 52 0.02 -0.38 -9.22
C VAL A 52 0.24 1.11 -9.00
N SER A 53 -0.04 1.93 -10.00
CA SER A 53 0.05 3.40 -9.88
C SER A 53 -1.24 4.06 -10.33
N GLY A 54 -1.37 5.35 -10.02
CA GLY A 54 -2.52 6.12 -10.44
C GLY A 54 -2.60 7.45 -9.72
N THR A 55 -3.82 7.93 -9.51
CA THR A 55 -4.06 9.25 -8.92
C THR A 55 -5.15 9.22 -7.87
N TYR A 56 -5.03 10.12 -6.90
CA TYR A 56 -6.02 10.34 -5.86
C TYR A 56 -6.05 11.83 -5.50
N ASN A 57 -7.23 12.45 -5.54
CA ASN A 57 -7.40 13.90 -5.32
C ASN A 57 -6.43 14.76 -6.14
N GLY A 58 -6.12 14.34 -7.37
CA GLY A 58 -5.19 15.02 -8.27
C GLY A 58 -3.70 14.79 -8.00
N GLY A 59 -3.32 14.03 -6.96
CA GLY A 59 -1.94 13.68 -6.65
C GLY A 59 -1.57 12.25 -7.08
N PRO A 60 -0.29 11.97 -7.43
CA PRO A 60 0.15 10.61 -7.72
C PRO A 60 0.07 9.67 -6.52
N VAL A 61 -0.35 8.44 -6.79
CA VAL A 61 -0.36 7.30 -5.86
C VAL A 61 0.40 6.14 -6.49
N LYS A 62 1.24 5.47 -5.70
CA LYS A 62 1.87 4.22 -6.06
C LYS A 62 1.71 3.20 -4.93
N LEU A 63 1.25 2.02 -5.28
CA LEU A 63 1.13 0.85 -4.42
C LEU A 63 2.14 -0.20 -4.89
N GLU A 64 2.89 -0.73 -3.95
CA GLU A 64 3.81 -1.84 -4.20
C GLU A 64 3.61 -2.89 -3.12
N TRP A 65 3.55 -4.17 -3.46
CA TRP A 65 3.48 -5.21 -2.44
C TRP A 65 4.01 -6.55 -2.89
N GLU A 66 4.46 -7.32 -1.91
CA GLU A 66 4.68 -8.74 -2.06
C GLU A 66 3.62 -9.48 -1.22
N PRO A 67 2.81 -10.36 -1.83
CA PRO A 67 1.72 -11.02 -1.15
C PRO A 67 2.16 -11.73 0.12
N ARG A 68 1.46 -11.50 1.23
CA ARG A 68 1.77 -12.05 2.56
C ARG A 68 3.18 -11.72 3.08
N VAL A 69 3.80 -10.64 2.60
CA VAL A 69 5.11 -10.19 3.12
C VAL A 69 5.03 -8.73 3.55
N TRP A 70 4.82 -7.81 2.61
CA TRP A 70 4.83 -6.38 2.87
C TRP A 70 3.97 -5.62 1.87
N PHE A 71 3.47 -4.45 2.26
CA PHE A 71 2.73 -3.51 1.41
C PHE A 71 3.28 -2.10 1.61
N ARG A 72 3.41 -1.33 0.53
CA ARG A 72 3.87 0.06 0.52
C ARG A 72 2.86 0.92 -0.22
N LEU A 73 2.51 2.03 0.41
CA LEU A 73 1.81 3.16 -0.20
C LEU A 73 2.80 4.31 -0.35
N THR A 74 2.96 4.85 -1.55
CA THR A 74 3.68 6.11 -1.81
C THR A 74 2.70 7.12 -2.39
N VAL A 75 2.64 8.32 -1.82
CA VAL A 75 1.68 9.36 -2.20
C VAL A 75 2.32 10.74 -2.20
N SER A 76 1.87 11.61 -3.10
CA SER A 76 2.17 13.03 -3.07
C SER A 76 0.93 13.81 -3.55
N PRO A 77 0.36 14.76 -2.77
CA PRO A 77 0.74 15.12 -1.42
C PRO A 77 0.47 14.01 -0.39
N ASP A 78 0.85 14.25 0.87
CA ASP A 78 0.55 13.31 1.95
C ASP A 78 -0.96 13.03 2.06
N ALA A 79 -1.32 11.77 2.27
CA ALA A 79 -2.70 11.29 2.29
C ALA A 79 -2.94 10.30 3.46
N PRO A 80 -2.93 10.76 4.72
CA PRO A 80 -3.05 9.89 5.90
C PRO A 80 -4.39 9.14 5.98
N HIS A 81 -5.44 9.67 5.36
CA HIS A 81 -6.74 9.02 5.24
C HIS A 81 -6.70 7.81 4.30
N LEU A 82 -5.90 7.86 3.22
CA LEU A 82 -5.67 6.71 2.35
C LEU A 82 -4.83 5.65 3.08
N ALA A 83 -3.81 6.05 3.84
CA ALA A 83 -3.08 5.13 4.71
C ALA A 83 -4.00 4.47 5.76
N HIS A 84 -4.95 5.24 6.33
CA HIS A 84 -5.94 4.71 7.25
C HIS A 84 -6.87 3.68 6.57
N ALA A 85 -7.28 3.92 5.32
CA ALA A 85 -8.07 2.97 4.55
C ALA A 85 -7.34 1.65 4.35
N PHE A 86 -6.05 1.69 3.99
CA PHE A 86 -5.24 0.48 3.88
C PHE A 86 -5.04 -0.23 5.20
N LYS A 87 -4.92 0.49 6.33
CA LYS A 87 -4.95 -0.14 7.67
C LYS A 87 -6.25 -0.93 7.90
N ILE A 88 -7.41 -0.41 7.48
CA ILE A 88 -8.70 -1.10 7.60
C ILE A 88 -8.72 -2.34 6.69
N LEU A 89 -8.33 -2.20 5.41
CA LEU A 89 -8.32 -3.29 4.44
C LEU A 89 -7.38 -4.42 4.87
N LEU A 90 -6.15 -4.06 5.21
CA LEU A 90 -5.11 -4.98 5.64
C LEU A 90 -5.32 -5.49 7.06
N ARG A 91 -6.20 -4.88 7.88
CA ARG A 91 -6.43 -5.27 9.28
C ARG A 91 -5.19 -5.25 10.19
N PHE A 92 -4.13 -4.53 9.80
CA PHE A 92 -2.99 -4.20 10.66
C PHE A 92 -2.45 -2.81 10.34
N LYS A 93 -1.74 -2.22 11.30
CA LYS A 93 -1.22 -0.85 11.21
C LYS A 93 0.00 -0.81 10.29
N PRO A 94 0.28 0.34 9.62
CA PRO A 94 1.59 0.56 9.03
C PRO A 94 2.64 0.50 10.14
N ALA A 95 3.79 -0.05 9.82
CA ALA A 95 4.92 -0.08 10.74
C ALA A 95 5.75 1.20 10.65
N LEU A 96 5.91 1.74 9.44
CA LEU A 96 6.80 2.86 9.17
C LEU A 96 6.12 3.94 8.33
N SER A 97 6.55 5.19 8.51
CA SER A 97 6.35 6.26 7.53
C SER A 97 7.59 7.13 7.37
N PHE A 98 7.79 7.70 6.19
CA PHE A 98 8.90 8.60 5.88
C PHE A 98 8.63 9.36 4.58
N VAL A 99 9.46 10.36 4.27
CA VAL A 99 9.49 11.05 2.97
C VAL A 99 10.65 10.48 2.15
N ASN A 100 10.38 10.05 0.92
CA ASN A 100 11.43 9.54 0.03
C ASN A 100 12.23 10.67 -0.64
N GLN A 101 13.25 10.31 -1.43
CA GLN A 101 14.09 11.28 -2.15
C GLN A 101 13.32 12.18 -3.13
N ALA A 102 12.17 11.73 -3.62
CA ALA A 102 11.31 12.49 -4.53
C ALA A 102 10.34 13.43 -3.78
N GLY A 103 10.41 13.50 -2.44
CA GLY A 103 9.52 14.30 -1.62
C GLY A 103 8.12 13.71 -1.42
N ALA A 104 7.90 12.45 -1.80
CA ALA A 104 6.62 11.76 -1.59
C ALA A 104 6.58 11.07 -0.22
N THR A 105 5.43 11.08 0.44
CA THR A 105 5.22 10.36 1.69
C THR A 105 5.03 8.87 1.41
N VAL A 106 5.70 8.05 2.19
CA VAL A 106 5.65 6.59 2.12
C VAL A 106 5.12 6.03 3.42
N TYR A 107 4.18 5.09 3.34
CA TYR A 107 3.73 4.26 4.44
C TYR A 107 4.03 2.79 4.13
N GLU A 108 4.64 2.06 5.06
CA GLU A 108 5.00 0.65 4.87
C GLU A 108 4.37 -0.24 5.95
N TRP A 109 3.84 -1.37 5.50
CA TRP A 109 3.22 -2.44 6.28
C TRP A 109 4.04 -3.72 6.12
N TYR A 110 4.28 -4.42 7.22
CA TYR A 110 5.01 -5.69 7.23
C TYR A 110 4.22 -6.73 8.03
N LEU A 111 4.08 -7.95 7.51
CA LEU A 111 3.46 -9.04 8.28
C LEU A 111 4.37 -9.58 9.38
N GLN A 112 5.69 -9.52 9.19
CA GLN A 112 6.68 -9.95 10.18
C GLN A 112 7.37 -8.74 10.82
N PRO A 113 7.36 -8.60 12.16
CA PRO A 113 8.04 -7.51 12.86
C PRO A 113 9.54 -7.40 12.53
N GLU A 114 10.20 -8.52 12.28
CA GLU A 114 11.63 -8.57 11.93
C GLU A 114 11.91 -7.85 10.61
N ALA A 115 11.02 -7.96 9.62
CA ALA A 115 11.14 -7.26 8.36
C ALA A 115 10.99 -5.73 8.54
N ALA A 116 10.06 -5.30 9.39
CA ALA A 116 9.92 -3.88 9.76
C ALA A 116 11.16 -3.36 10.50
N ASN A 117 11.72 -4.14 11.44
CA ASN A 117 12.93 -3.76 12.17
C ASN A 117 14.15 -3.64 11.25
N LYS A 118 14.33 -4.58 10.32
CA LYS A 118 15.39 -4.49 9.31
C LYS A 118 15.22 -3.24 8.45
N ARG A 119 13.99 -2.98 7.99
CA ARG A 119 13.69 -1.79 7.20
C ARG A 119 13.95 -0.51 7.97
N TRP A 120 13.61 -0.46 9.25
CA TRP A 120 13.90 0.68 10.12
C TRP A 120 15.39 0.99 10.19
N GLN A 121 16.23 -0.04 10.40
CA GLN A 121 17.69 0.10 10.37
C GLN A 121 18.19 0.59 9.00
N ASP A 122 17.52 0.17 7.92
CA ASP A 122 17.87 0.59 6.56
C ASP A 122 17.52 2.04 6.24
N ILE A 123 16.64 2.71 7.00
CA ILE A 123 16.22 4.09 6.71
C ILE A 123 16.64 5.11 7.78
N GLN A 124 16.78 4.68 9.05
CA GLN A 124 17.08 5.58 10.15
C GLN A 124 18.45 6.26 9.94
N GLY A 125 18.48 7.59 10.09
CA GLY A 125 19.71 8.40 10.01
C GLY A 125 20.28 8.54 8.59
N LYS A 126 19.62 8.00 7.56
CA LYS A 126 20.08 8.13 6.18
C LYS A 126 19.45 9.38 5.52
N PRO A 127 20.25 10.27 4.89
CA PRO A 127 19.75 11.49 4.27
C PRO A 127 18.73 11.30 3.15
N ALA A 128 18.70 10.09 2.56
CA ALA A 128 17.74 9.72 1.52
C ALA A 128 16.28 9.63 2.01
N PHE A 129 16.06 9.62 3.32
CA PHE A 129 14.73 9.48 3.92
C PHE A 129 14.47 10.62 4.90
N GLY A 130 13.49 11.46 4.58
CA GLY A 130 13.05 12.55 5.43
C GLY A 130 12.11 12.07 6.52
N ASN A 131 12.30 12.58 7.74
CA ASN A 131 11.41 12.37 8.90
C ASN A 131 10.91 10.92 9.10
N PRO A 132 11.79 9.90 9.14
CA PRO A 132 11.35 8.53 9.36
C PRO A 132 10.72 8.35 10.75
N GLN A 133 9.56 7.69 10.80
CA GLN A 133 8.78 7.43 12.01
C GLN A 133 8.42 5.94 12.13
N ARG A 134 8.45 5.41 13.36
CA ARG A 134 7.81 4.14 13.71
C ARG A 134 6.35 4.39 14.13
N LEU A 135 5.44 3.63 13.55
CA LEU A 135 3.99 3.73 13.74
C LEU A 135 3.39 2.49 14.42
N ASP A 136 4.20 1.43 14.57
CA ASP A 136 3.85 0.17 15.22
C ASP A 136 4.04 0.17 16.76
N VAL A 137 4.50 1.30 17.31
CA VAL A 137 4.72 1.49 18.75
C VAL A 137 3.42 1.58 19.57
#